data_AF-A0A2U1B6T5-F1
#
_entry.id   AF-A0A2U1B6T5-F1
#
_cell.length_a   1.000
_cell.length_b   1.000
_cell.length_c   1.000
_cell.angle_alpha   90.00
_cell.angle_beta   90.00
_cell.angle_gamma   90.00
#
_symmetry.space_group_name_H-M   'P 1'
#
loop_
_entity.id
_entity.type
_entity.pdbx_description
1 polymer ?
#
loop_
_entity_poly.entity_id
_entity_poly.type
_entity_poly.pdbx_seq_one_letter_code
_entity_poly.pdbx_strand_id
1 'polypeptide(L)'
;MLKRSTINQSIEIARRVFAAAGLHLPAFATWSVEEWDRCGREADEIRDCMLGWDVTDFGSGDFANIGRTLFTLRNGRHNDSRYPKTYAEKFILDPEGQRAPAHFHRSKREDIINRGNGLIVLELTASDPEGNPAGGTLQLAVDGVARTIRSGSRVALKPGESICLPPRTIHQFWGEGGDGMVIDGVKYGVSGEVSSVCDDRSDNVFIHGGNRFPELDEDEPRRYYLCQEYPAAQPPCLR
;
A
#
# COMPACT_ATOMS: atom_id res chain seq x y z
N MET A 1 -12.06 -9.58 -12.31
CA MET A 1 -11.05 -10.33 -11.55
C MET A 1 -9.68 -9.84 -11.97
N LEU A 2 -8.77 -9.70 -11.02
CA LEU A 2 -7.39 -9.32 -11.28
C LEU A 2 -6.57 -10.56 -11.66
N LYS A 3 -5.86 -10.51 -12.79
CA LYS A 3 -5.10 -11.66 -13.31
C LYS A 3 -3.82 -11.91 -12.53
N ARG A 4 -3.47 -13.19 -12.33
CA ARG A 4 -2.21 -13.61 -11.72
C ARG A 4 -1.01 -13.15 -12.53
N SER A 5 -1.10 -13.15 -13.86
CA SER A 5 -0.05 -12.63 -14.74
C SER A 5 0.23 -11.15 -14.48
N THR A 6 -0.82 -10.33 -14.34
CA THR A 6 -0.70 -8.91 -13.96
C THR A 6 -0.07 -8.74 -12.58
N ILE A 7 -0.46 -9.56 -11.60
CA ILE A 7 0.09 -9.54 -10.24
C ILE A 7 1.59 -9.88 -10.26
N ASN A 8 1.97 -10.99 -10.89
CA ASN A 8 3.35 -11.43 -11.00
C ASN A 8 4.20 -10.36 -11.69
N GLN A 9 3.72 -9.79 -12.80
CA GLN A 9 4.42 -8.71 -13.51
C GLN A 9 4.59 -7.46 -12.65
N SER A 10 3.53 -7.04 -11.93
CA SER A 10 3.57 -5.86 -11.07
C SER A 10 4.57 -5.99 -9.93
N ILE A 11 4.66 -7.19 -9.34
CA ILE A 11 5.66 -7.50 -8.30
C ILE A 11 7.09 -7.45 -8.87
N GLU A 12 7.34 -8.00 -10.05
CA GLU A 12 8.68 -7.92 -10.67
C GLU A 12 9.09 -6.47 -10.98
N ILE A 13 8.15 -5.68 -11.48
CA ILE A 13 8.36 -4.24 -11.71
C ILE A 13 8.68 -3.56 -10.38
N ALA A 14 7.86 -3.78 -9.34
CA ALA A 14 8.06 -3.19 -8.02
C ALA A 14 9.46 -3.51 -7.46
N ARG A 15 9.89 -4.77 -7.53
CA ARG A 15 11.23 -5.20 -7.10
C ARG A 15 12.34 -4.43 -7.81
N ARG A 16 12.25 -4.27 -9.14
CA ARG A 16 13.24 -3.54 -9.94
C ARG A 16 13.23 -2.04 -9.61
N VAL A 17 12.06 -1.43 -9.48
CA VAL A 17 11.91 0.00 -9.17
C VAL A 17 12.41 0.29 -7.74
N PHE A 18 12.02 -0.52 -6.76
CA PHE A 18 12.50 -0.37 -5.39
C PHE A 18 14.02 -0.52 -5.30
N ALA A 19 14.60 -1.53 -5.94
CA ALA A 19 16.05 -1.70 -5.98
C ALA A 19 16.77 -0.51 -6.65
N ALA A 20 16.23 0.02 -7.75
CA ALA A 20 16.78 1.21 -8.43
C ALA A 20 16.71 2.48 -7.55
N ALA A 21 15.70 2.57 -6.67
CA ALA A 21 15.58 3.61 -5.66
C ALA A 21 16.41 3.36 -4.38
N GLY A 22 17.21 2.29 -4.33
CA GLY A 22 18.00 1.92 -3.15
C GLY A 22 17.18 1.32 -2.00
N LEU A 23 15.93 0.93 -2.25
CA LEU A 23 15.07 0.29 -1.28
C LEU A 23 15.21 -1.23 -1.38
N HIS A 24 15.81 -1.82 -0.36
CA HIS A 24 16.02 -3.26 -0.27
C HIS A 24 14.88 -3.94 0.48
N LEU A 25 14.37 -5.03 -0.10
CA LEU A 25 13.30 -5.83 0.49
C LEU A 25 13.86 -6.96 1.35
N PRO A 26 13.13 -7.40 2.39
CA PRO A 26 13.51 -8.56 3.19
C PRO A 26 13.44 -9.86 2.37
N ALA A 27 14.16 -10.89 2.82
CA ALA A 27 14.29 -12.16 2.08
C ALA A 27 12.94 -12.81 1.72
N PHE A 28 11.93 -12.71 2.60
CA PHE A 28 10.61 -13.31 2.38
C PHE A 28 9.83 -12.68 1.21
N ALA A 29 10.26 -11.51 0.72
CA ALA A 29 9.67 -10.88 -0.46
C ALA A 29 9.82 -11.72 -1.73
N THR A 30 10.72 -12.70 -1.73
CA THR A 30 10.99 -13.57 -2.88
C THR A 30 10.89 -15.05 -2.55
N TRP A 31 10.25 -15.41 -1.43
CA TRP A 31 10.04 -16.83 -1.12
C TRP A 31 9.15 -17.49 -2.16
N SER A 32 9.58 -18.66 -2.64
CA SER A 32 8.82 -19.50 -3.56
C SER A 32 7.62 -20.13 -2.87
N VAL A 33 6.74 -20.76 -3.66
CA VAL A 33 5.61 -21.52 -3.13
C VAL A 33 6.09 -22.64 -2.20
N GLU A 34 7.12 -23.37 -2.62
CA GLU A 34 7.69 -24.47 -1.85
C GLU A 34 8.37 -24.01 -0.56
N GLU A 35 8.93 -22.80 -0.53
CA GLU A 35 9.47 -22.21 0.69
C GLU A 35 8.37 -21.88 1.69
N TRP A 36 7.26 -21.28 1.22
CA TRP A 36 6.09 -21.01 2.06
C TRP A 36 5.44 -22.28 2.59
N ASP A 37 5.36 -23.33 1.77
CA ASP A 37 4.80 -24.64 2.17
C ASP A 37 5.65 -25.34 3.24
N ARG A 38 6.95 -25.08 3.30
CA ARG A 38 7.84 -25.60 4.35
C ARG A 38 7.90 -24.72 5.59
N CYS A 39 7.43 -23.48 5.51
CA CYS A 39 7.59 -22.51 6.58
C CYS A 39 6.60 -22.77 7.71
N GLY A 40 7.12 -22.97 8.91
CA GLY A 40 6.33 -23.24 10.10
C GLY A 40 5.78 -21.97 10.75
N ARG A 41 5.57 -22.06 12.06
CA ARG A 41 4.97 -21.00 12.88
C ARG A 41 5.90 -19.81 13.14
N GLU A 42 7.18 -19.94 12.81
CA GLU A 42 8.15 -18.86 12.87
C GLU A 42 7.78 -17.67 11.95
N ALA A 43 6.95 -17.87 10.93
CA ALA A 43 6.42 -16.82 10.07
C ALA A 43 4.97 -16.40 10.40
N ASP A 44 4.43 -16.78 11.57
CA ASP A 44 3.05 -16.43 11.96
C ASP A 44 2.84 -14.90 11.97
N GLU A 45 3.85 -14.08 12.31
CA GLU A 45 3.72 -12.63 12.25
C GLU A 45 3.50 -12.11 10.82
N ILE A 46 4.18 -12.70 9.82
CA ILE A 46 4.00 -12.34 8.41
C ILE A 46 2.55 -12.62 7.99
N ARG A 47 2.03 -13.79 8.38
CA ARG A 47 0.66 -14.22 8.07
C ARG A 47 -0.38 -13.37 8.80
N ASP A 48 -0.27 -13.28 10.11
CA ASP A 48 -1.27 -12.68 10.99
C ASP A 48 -1.32 -11.16 10.86
N CYS A 49 -0.19 -10.51 10.57
CA CYS A 49 -0.12 -9.06 10.35
C CYS A 49 -0.18 -8.66 8.87
N MET A 50 -0.41 -9.63 7.97
CA MET A 50 -0.50 -9.42 6.52
C MET A 50 0.69 -8.61 5.98
N LEU A 51 1.91 -9.02 6.35
CA LEU A 51 3.12 -8.43 5.77
C LEU A 51 3.29 -8.89 4.31
N GLY A 52 4.19 -8.27 3.56
CA GLY A 52 4.54 -8.69 2.21
C GLY A 52 3.74 -8.00 1.10
N TRP A 53 3.67 -8.67 -0.05
CA TRP A 53 3.11 -8.13 -1.29
C TRP A 53 1.60 -7.94 -1.22
N ASP A 54 1.14 -6.83 -1.77
CA ASP A 54 -0.27 -6.57 -2.00
C ASP A 54 -0.44 -5.91 -3.36
N VAL A 55 -1.30 -6.50 -4.17
CA VAL A 55 -1.66 -6.02 -5.51
C VAL A 55 -3.17 -6.04 -5.60
N THR A 56 -3.76 -4.88 -5.89
CA THR A 56 -5.21 -4.71 -5.92
C THR A 56 -5.60 -3.74 -7.02
N ASP A 57 -6.69 -4.03 -7.72
CA ASP A 57 -7.41 -3.09 -8.60
C ASP A 57 -8.65 -2.52 -7.91
N PHE A 58 -8.79 -2.75 -6.60
CA PHE A 58 -9.94 -2.39 -5.79
C PHE A 58 -11.28 -2.96 -6.30
N GLY A 59 -11.25 -4.05 -7.08
CA GLY A 59 -12.41 -4.64 -7.72
C GLY A 59 -12.92 -3.86 -8.93
N SER A 60 -12.14 -2.91 -9.45
CA SER A 60 -12.55 -2.05 -10.56
C SER A 60 -12.45 -2.72 -11.93
N GLY A 61 -11.61 -3.74 -12.08
CA GLY A 61 -11.25 -4.30 -13.40
C GLY A 61 -10.32 -3.40 -14.23
N ASP A 62 -9.88 -2.25 -13.69
CA ASP A 62 -9.02 -1.28 -14.37
C ASP A 62 -7.75 -1.02 -13.54
N PHE A 63 -6.93 -2.06 -13.39
CA PHE A 63 -5.70 -1.98 -12.60
C PHE A 63 -4.77 -0.85 -13.05
N ALA A 64 -4.69 -0.55 -14.35
CA ALA A 64 -3.76 0.45 -14.88
C ALA A 64 -4.05 1.85 -14.34
N ASN A 65 -5.32 2.21 -14.16
CA ASN A 65 -5.71 3.53 -13.65
C ASN A 65 -6.08 3.51 -12.16
N ILE A 66 -6.80 2.47 -11.75
CA ILE A 66 -7.30 2.27 -10.38
C ILE A 66 -6.66 1.00 -9.82
N GLY A 67 -5.51 1.17 -9.19
CA GLY A 67 -4.73 0.06 -8.70
C GLY A 67 -3.67 0.46 -7.71
N ARG A 68 -3.09 -0.55 -7.06
CA ARG A 68 -1.97 -0.39 -6.15
C ARG A 68 -1.11 -1.63 -6.15
N THR A 69 0.20 -1.43 -6.08
CA THR A 69 1.18 -2.46 -5.74
C THR A 69 2.02 -1.94 -4.58
N LEU A 70 2.08 -2.69 -3.49
CA LEU A 70 2.83 -2.32 -2.30
C LEU A 70 3.46 -3.54 -1.62
N PHE A 71 4.39 -3.25 -0.72
CA PHE A 71 5.01 -4.23 0.16
C PHE A 71 4.94 -3.73 1.60
N THR A 72 4.22 -4.46 2.46
CA THR A 72 4.17 -4.17 3.90
C THR A 72 5.40 -4.78 4.59
N LEU A 73 6.29 -3.92 5.08
CA LEU A 73 7.57 -4.32 5.67
C LEU A 73 7.42 -4.80 7.11
N ARG A 74 6.55 -4.12 7.86
CA ARG A 74 6.28 -4.35 9.27
C ARG A 74 4.90 -3.81 9.61
N ASN A 75 4.27 -4.43 10.58
CA ASN A 75 2.97 -4.04 11.11
C ASN A 75 2.81 -4.63 12.53
N GLY A 76 1.71 -4.28 13.20
CA GLY A 76 1.24 -4.95 14.40
C GLY A 76 -0.25 -5.25 14.31
N ARG A 77 -0.89 -5.55 15.45
CA ARG A 77 -2.32 -5.87 15.48
C ARG A 77 -2.97 -5.37 16.78
N HIS A 78 -3.94 -4.48 16.68
CA HIS A 78 -4.52 -3.77 17.84
C HIS A 78 -5.05 -4.69 18.94
N ASN A 79 -5.64 -5.83 18.57
CA ASN A 79 -6.32 -6.73 19.51
C ASN A 79 -5.58 -8.06 19.69
N ASP A 80 -4.27 -8.09 19.47
CA ASP A 80 -3.47 -9.30 19.62
C ASP A 80 -2.14 -9.00 20.29
N SER A 81 -2.03 -9.40 21.57
CA SER A 81 -0.82 -9.19 22.37
C SER A 81 0.44 -9.87 21.82
N ARG A 82 0.30 -10.83 20.88
CA ARG A 82 1.44 -11.44 20.18
C ARG A 82 2.15 -10.44 19.26
N TYR A 83 1.45 -9.42 18.78
CA TYR A 83 1.95 -8.44 17.81
C TYR A 83 1.79 -7.00 18.32
N PRO A 84 2.50 -6.63 19.41
CA PRO A 84 2.26 -5.39 20.16
C PRO A 84 2.74 -4.11 19.45
N LYS A 85 3.33 -4.22 18.25
CA LYS A 85 3.81 -3.06 17.50
C LYS A 85 2.66 -2.10 17.23
N THR A 86 2.88 -0.83 17.53
CA THR A 86 1.89 0.24 17.32
C THR A 86 2.04 0.94 15.98
N TYR A 87 2.94 0.46 15.13
CA TYR A 87 3.34 1.12 13.89
C TYR A 87 3.44 0.12 12.73
N ALA A 88 3.34 0.66 11.51
CA ALA A 88 3.54 -0.07 10.27
C ALA A 88 4.44 0.73 9.30
N GLU A 89 4.98 0.02 8.31
CA GLU A 89 5.73 0.64 7.22
C GLU A 89 5.45 -0.11 5.92
N LYS A 90 5.26 0.64 4.83
CA LYS A 90 5.07 0.09 3.49
C LYS A 90 5.96 0.80 2.47
N PHE A 91 6.38 0.05 1.46
CA PHE A 91 6.85 0.62 0.19
C PHE A 91 5.76 0.48 -0.86
N ILE A 92 5.57 1.50 -1.67
CA ILE A 92 4.48 1.59 -2.63
C ILE A 92 5.09 1.92 -3.99
N LEU A 93 4.71 1.13 -4.99
CA LEU A 93 5.01 1.41 -6.38
C LEU A 93 3.98 2.42 -6.91
N ASP A 94 4.45 3.47 -7.57
CA ASP A 94 3.61 4.51 -8.15
C ASP A 94 3.82 4.60 -9.67
N PRO A 95 3.12 3.78 -10.48
CA PRO A 95 3.03 4.02 -11.92
C PRO A 95 2.38 5.38 -12.18
N GLU A 96 2.88 6.11 -13.19
CA GLU A 96 2.40 7.45 -13.51
C GLU A 96 0.86 7.48 -13.71
N GLY A 97 0.17 8.31 -12.94
CA GLY A 97 -1.29 8.47 -12.98
C GLY A 97 -2.12 7.37 -12.31
N GLN A 98 -1.55 6.21 -11.95
CA GLN A 98 -2.26 5.15 -11.24
C GLN A 98 -2.56 5.59 -9.79
N ARG A 99 -3.79 5.36 -9.32
CA ARG A 99 -4.23 5.73 -7.98
C ARG A 99 -5.15 4.70 -7.33
N ALA A 100 -5.28 4.78 -6.01
CA ALA A 100 -6.37 4.13 -5.30
C ALA A 100 -7.68 4.96 -5.42
N PRO A 101 -8.87 4.35 -5.23
CA PRO A 101 -10.09 5.09 -5.02
C PRO A 101 -9.97 6.03 -3.81
N ALA A 102 -10.73 7.13 -3.82
CA ALA A 102 -10.81 8.04 -2.69
C ALA A 102 -11.27 7.28 -1.45
N HIS A 103 -10.49 7.37 -0.38
CA HIS A 103 -10.78 6.70 0.87
C HIS A 103 -10.25 7.49 2.05
N PHE A 104 -10.69 7.11 3.24
CA PHE A 104 -10.04 7.49 4.49
C PHE A 104 -9.85 6.27 5.38
N HIS A 105 -9.01 6.44 6.38
CA HIS A 105 -8.81 5.48 7.44
C HIS A 105 -9.62 5.83 8.68
N ARG A 106 -10.33 4.86 9.26
CA ARG A 106 -11.12 5.08 10.49
C ARG A 106 -10.22 5.44 11.67
N SER A 107 -9.08 4.75 11.77
CA SER A 107 -8.16 4.83 12.89
C SER A 107 -6.71 5.09 12.49
N LYS A 108 -6.25 4.59 11.33
CA LYS A 108 -4.86 4.77 10.93
C LYS A 108 -4.53 6.24 10.71
N ARG A 109 -3.43 6.68 11.33
CA ARG A 109 -2.70 7.88 10.96
C ARG A 109 -1.48 7.46 10.17
N GLU A 110 -1.21 8.13 9.07
CA GLU A 110 -0.11 7.78 8.19
C GLU A 110 0.64 9.01 7.69
N ASP A 111 1.92 8.82 7.45
CA ASP A 111 2.76 9.72 6.70
C ASP A 111 3.02 9.10 5.33
N ILE A 112 2.54 9.78 4.28
CA ILE A 112 2.87 9.45 2.89
C ILE A 112 4.15 10.20 2.53
N ILE A 113 5.13 9.47 2.02
CA ILE A 113 6.51 9.94 1.84
C ILE A 113 6.91 9.73 0.39
N ASN A 114 7.38 10.76 -0.31
CA ASN A 114 8.02 10.56 -1.61
C ASN A 114 9.45 10.06 -1.38
N ARG A 115 9.69 8.77 -1.66
CA ARG A 115 10.98 8.10 -1.46
C ARG A 115 11.95 8.32 -2.62
N GLY A 116 11.49 8.87 -3.73
CA GLY A 116 12.35 9.21 -4.86
C GLY A 116 11.61 9.22 -6.19
N ASN A 117 12.15 10.05 -7.08
CA ASN A 117 11.74 10.25 -8.47
C ASN A 117 10.34 10.87 -8.65
N GLY A 118 10.25 11.90 -9.49
CA GLY A 118 9.00 12.60 -9.78
C GLY A 118 8.31 13.19 -8.55
N LEU A 119 6.99 13.39 -8.67
CA LEU A 119 6.13 13.90 -7.62
C LEU A 119 5.18 12.81 -7.14
N ILE A 120 4.85 12.83 -5.85
CA ILE A 120 3.66 12.15 -5.32
C ILE A 120 2.60 13.22 -5.09
N VAL A 121 1.55 13.20 -5.90
CA VAL A 121 0.46 14.17 -5.83
C VAL A 121 -0.68 13.56 -5.02
N LEU A 122 -1.12 14.27 -3.99
CA LEU A 122 -2.24 13.89 -3.14
C LEU A 122 -3.40 14.86 -3.36
N GLU A 123 -4.60 14.34 -3.55
CA GLU A 123 -5.85 15.11 -3.49
C GLU A 123 -6.53 14.85 -2.15
N LEU A 124 -6.75 15.91 -1.37
CA LEU A 124 -7.16 15.81 0.04
C LEU A 124 -8.48 16.52 0.29
N THR A 125 -9.44 15.81 0.87
CA THR A 125 -10.80 16.27 1.14
C THR A 125 -11.17 16.01 2.60
N ALA A 126 -11.82 16.97 3.24
CA ALA A 126 -12.37 16.80 4.58
C ALA A 126 -13.54 15.81 4.55
N SER A 127 -13.72 15.03 5.61
CA SER A 127 -14.94 14.24 5.81
C SER A 127 -15.85 14.90 6.84
N ASP A 128 -17.16 14.80 6.66
CA ASP A 128 -18.14 15.06 7.73
C ASP A 128 -18.11 13.93 8.80
N PRO A 129 -18.86 14.04 9.91
CA PRO A 129 -18.95 12.99 10.93
C PRO A 129 -19.45 11.63 10.39
N GLU A 130 -20.27 11.64 9.35
CA GLU A 130 -20.81 10.45 8.68
C GLU A 130 -19.80 9.79 7.73
N GLY A 131 -18.74 10.50 7.35
CA GLY A 131 -17.67 10.03 6.46
C GLY A 131 -17.84 10.46 5.00
N ASN A 132 -18.76 11.37 4.68
CA ASN A 132 -18.94 11.90 3.33
C ASN A 132 -17.97 13.06 3.06
N PRO A 133 -17.60 13.30 1.79
CA PRO A 133 -16.85 14.48 1.39
C PRO A 133 -17.51 15.79 1.84
N ALA A 134 -16.72 16.65 2.48
CA ALA A 134 -17.16 17.93 3.02
C ALA A 134 -16.26 19.08 2.56
N GLY A 135 -16.79 20.30 2.61
CA GLY A 135 -16.03 21.53 2.34
C GLY A 135 -15.14 21.95 3.52
N GLY A 136 -14.69 23.21 3.52
CA GLY A 136 -13.92 23.79 4.61
C GLY A 136 -12.40 23.66 4.44
N THR A 137 -11.69 23.47 5.55
CA THR A 137 -10.22 23.41 5.57
C THR A 137 -9.71 22.19 6.31
N LEU A 138 -8.57 21.68 5.87
CA LEU A 138 -7.80 20.63 6.52
C LEU A 138 -6.58 21.24 7.21
N GLN A 139 -6.28 20.78 8.43
CA GLN A 139 -5.04 21.08 9.14
C GLN A 139 -4.14 19.85 9.10
N LEU A 140 -2.96 19.99 8.55
CA LEU A 140 -2.00 18.91 8.32
C LEU A 140 -0.57 19.39 8.53
N ALA A 141 0.38 18.46 8.55
CA ALA A 141 1.80 18.77 8.62
C ALA A 141 2.49 18.21 7.37
N VAL A 142 3.33 19.03 6.74
CA VAL A 142 4.26 18.61 5.69
C VAL A 142 5.66 18.77 6.27
N ASP A 143 6.39 17.68 6.44
CA ASP A 143 7.73 17.66 7.05
C ASP A 143 7.79 18.38 8.42
N GLY A 144 6.73 18.24 9.23
CA GLY A 144 6.59 18.91 10.53
C GLY A 144 6.16 20.38 10.47
N VAL A 145 6.03 20.97 9.27
CA VAL A 145 5.51 22.33 9.08
C VAL A 145 3.99 22.28 8.99
N ALA A 146 3.31 22.92 9.94
CA ALA A 146 1.86 23.04 9.95
C ALA A 146 1.35 23.79 8.71
N ARG A 147 0.34 23.23 8.05
CA ARG A 147 -0.34 23.85 6.90
C ARG A 147 -1.85 23.73 7.05
N THR A 148 -2.54 24.77 6.58
CA THR A 148 -3.98 24.76 6.40
C THR A 148 -4.28 24.84 4.91
N ILE A 149 -4.99 23.84 4.38
CA ILE A 149 -5.41 23.80 2.97
C ILE A 149 -6.93 23.79 2.88
N ARG A 150 -7.48 24.19 1.73
CA ARG A 150 -8.91 24.01 1.47
C ARG A 150 -9.20 22.54 1.19
N SER A 151 -10.37 22.06 1.60
CA SER A 151 -10.87 20.75 1.18
C SER A 151 -10.93 20.66 -0.36
N GLY A 152 -10.52 19.53 -0.93
CA GLY A 152 -10.38 19.31 -2.36
C GLY A 152 -9.09 19.85 -2.98
N SER A 153 -8.14 20.34 -2.15
CA SER A 153 -6.86 20.82 -2.67
C SER A 153 -5.91 19.67 -2.99
N ARG A 154 -4.98 19.93 -3.91
CA ARG A 154 -3.86 19.04 -4.19
C ARG A 154 -2.58 19.50 -3.51
N VAL A 155 -1.80 18.54 -3.02
CA VAL A 155 -0.45 18.73 -2.50
C VAL A 155 0.49 17.84 -3.30
N ALA A 156 1.55 18.40 -3.86
CA ALA A 156 2.58 17.64 -4.56
C ALA A 156 3.82 17.54 -3.69
N LEU A 157 4.22 16.32 -3.35
CA LEU A 157 5.44 16.03 -2.60
C LEU A 157 6.60 15.79 -3.57
N LYS A 158 7.67 16.55 -3.40
CA LYS A 158 8.96 16.32 -4.06
C LYS A 158 9.72 15.20 -3.37
N PRO A 159 10.74 14.61 -4.03
CA PRO A 159 11.58 13.60 -3.40
C PRO A 159 12.14 14.09 -2.05
N GLY A 160 11.89 13.31 -1.00
CA GLY A 160 12.28 13.63 0.38
C GLY A 160 11.21 14.32 1.23
N GLU A 161 10.13 14.84 0.64
CA GLU A 161 9.01 15.43 1.39
C GLU A 161 8.00 14.35 1.83
N SER A 162 7.38 14.56 3.00
CA SER A 162 6.29 13.75 3.52
C SER A 162 5.13 14.59 4.05
N ILE A 163 3.94 13.99 4.07
CA ILE A 163 2.72 14.60 4.61
C ILE A 163 2.05 13.66 5.61
N CYS A 164 1.74 14.17 6.79
CA CYS A 164 0.97 13.45 7.80
C CYS A 164 -0.53 13.62 7.54
N LEU A 165 -1.22 12.50 7.32
CA LEU A 165 -2.67 12.41 7.14
C LEU A 165 -3.31 11.91 8.44
N PRO A 166 -4.07 12.75 9.16
CA PRO A 166 -4.87 12.31 10.28
C PRO A 166 -5.97 11.32 9.84
N PRO A 167 -6.44 10.44 10.74
CA PRO A 167 -7.60 9.60 10.48
C PRO A 167 -8.78 10.43 9.98
N ARG A 168 -9.59 9.85 9.10
CA ARG A 168 -10.73 10.49 8.44
C ARG A 168 -10.40 11.61 7.44
N THR A 169 -9.13 11.80 7.09
CA THR A 169 -8.78 12.63 5.92
C THR A 169 -9.04 11.82 4.66
N ILE A 170 -9.99 12.24 3.81
CA ILE A 170 -10.24 11.59 2.53
C ILE A 170 -9.07 11.93 1.61
N HIS A 171 -8.44 10.92 1.03
CA HIS A 171 -7.28 11.11 0.19
C HIS A 171 -7.24 10.16 -1.02
N GLN A 172 -6.58 10.64 -2.06
CA GLN A 172 -6.09 9.88 -3.20
C GLN A 172 -4.67 10.32 -3.49
N PHE A 173 -3.82 9.43 -3.98
CA PHE A 173 -2.49 9.84 -4.45
C PHE A 173 -1.99 9.01 -5.63
N TRP A 174 -1.11 9.61 -6.42
CA TRP A 174 -0.49 9.03 -7.61
C TRP A 174 0.89 9.66 -7.87
N GLY A 175 1.68 8.99 -8.72
CA GLY A 175 2.93 9.54 -9.25
C GLY A 175 2.69 10.45 -10.45
N GLU A 176 3.38 11.59 -10.53
CA GLU A 176 3.41 12.47 -11.72
C GLU A 176 4.84 12.90 -12.07
N GLY A 177 5.11 13.05 -13.37
CA GLY A 177 6.32 13.74 -13.84
C GLY A 177 7.61 13.02 -13.46
N GLY A 178 7.55 11.69 -13.34
CA GLY A 178 8.68 10.85 -12.97
C GLY A 178 9.90 11.07 -13.86
N ASP A 179 11.06 11.17 -13.24
CA ASP A 179 12.39 11.00 -13.82
C ASP A 179 13.01 9.65 -13.44
N GLY A 180 12.18 8.77 -12.85
CA GLY A 180 12.54 7.42 -12.42
C GLY A 180 12.61 6.42 -13.56
N MET A 181 12.58 5.13 -13.20
CA MET A 181 12.69 4.05 -14.18
C MET A 181 11.46 4.03 -15.10
N VAL A 182 11.71 3.79 -16.39
CA VAL A 182 10.67 3.59 -17.41
C VAL A 182 10.66 2.13 -17.82
N ILE A 183 9.50 1.47 -17.73
CA ILE A 183 9.29 0.09 -18.19
C ILE A 183 8.06 0.11 -19.09
N ASP A 184 8.20 -0.43 -20.31
CA ASP A 184 7.11 -0.53 -21.30
C ASP A 184 6.37 0.81 -21.56
N GLY A 185 7.13 1.92 -21.52
CA GLY A 185 6.59 3.27 -21.73
C GLY A 185 5.92 3.91 -20.52
N VAL A 186 5.82 3.20 -19.39
CA VAL A 186 5.27 3.72 -18.13
C VAL A 186 6.41 4.20 -17.24
N LYS A 187 6.26 5.39 -16.67
CA LYS A 187 7.20 5.92 -15.67
C LYS A 187 6.77 5.50 -14.27
N TYR A 188 7.75 5.18 -13.43
CA TYR A 188 7.51 4.72 -12.06
C TYR A 188 8.20 5.63 -11.04
N GLY A 189 7.43 6.06 -10.05
CA GLY A 189 7.90 6.64 -8.80
C GLY A 189 7.82 5.63 -7.66
N VAL A 190 8.32 6.04 -6.49
CA VAL A 190 8.22 5.26 -5.26
C VAL A 190 7.79 6.14 -4.11
N SER A 191 6.70 5.75 -3.45
CA SER A 191 6.32 6.29 -2.16
C SER A 191 6.54 5.29 -1.03
N GLY A 192 6.63 5.83 0.18
CA GLY A 192 6.63 5.07 1.42
C GLY A 192 5.44 5.50 2.27
N GLU A 193 5.01 4.58 3.13
CA GLU A 193 4.04 4.84 4.18
C GLU A 193 4.71 4.50 5.51
N VAL A 194 4.68 5.42 6.46
CA VAL A 194 4.98 5.14 7.87
C VAL A 194 3.74 5.52 8.67
N SER A 195 3.18 4.59 9.43
CA SER A 195 1.86 4.79 10.01
C SER A 195 1.74 4.17 11.40
N SER A 196 0.61 4.42 12.06
CA SER A 196 0.10 3.50 13.08
C SER A 196 -0.22 2.13 12.45
N VAL A 197 -0.62 1.15 13.25
CA VAL A 197 -1.04 -0.18 12.75
C VAL A 197 -2.01 -0.05 11.57
N CYS A 198 -1.78 -0.86 10.54
CA CYS A 198 -2.60 -0.89 9.34
C CYS A 198 -3.50 -2.14 9.36
N ASP A 199 -4.82 -1.94 9.39
CA ASP A 199 -5.81 -3.01 9.21
C ASP A 199 -6.56 -2.83 7.90
N ASP A 200 -5.98 -3.34 6.82
CA ASP A 200 -6.54 -3.21 5.48
C ASP A 200 -7.92 -3.87 5.32
N ARG A 201 -8.32 -4.77 6.22
CA ARG A 201 -9.62 -5.46 6.15
C ARG A 201 -10.78 -4.61 6.66
N SER A 202 -10.54 -3.69 7.61
CA SER A 202 -11.63 -3.00 8.30
C SER A 202 -11.46 -1.49 8.39
N ASP A 203 -10.24 -0.98 8.24
CA ASP A 203 -9.94 0.44 8.50
C ASP A 203 -10.17 1.33 7.28
N ASN A 204 -10.17 0.74 6.08
CA ASN A 204 -10.40 1.46 4.81
C ASN A 204 -11.90 1.76 4.59
N VAL A 205 -12.24 3.02 4.34
CA VAL A 205 -13.58 3.46 3.92
C VAL A 205 -13.50 4.14 2.56
N PHE A 206 -13.94 3.44 1.51
CA PHE A 206 -13.95 3.95 0.14
C PHE A 206 -15.21 4.76 -0.14
N ILE A 207 -15.05 5.99 -0.63
CA ILE A 207 -16.16 6.96 -0.80
C ILE A 207 -17.17 6.54 -1.86
N HIS A 208 -16.70 5.92 -2.94
CA HIS A 208 -17.54 5.48 -4.07
C HIS A 208 -17.59 3.95 -4.18
N GLY A 209 -17.40 3.26 -3.05
CA GLY A 209 -17.21 1.82 -3.02
C GLY A 209 -15.82 1.41 -3.49
N GLY A 210 -15.54 0.13 -3.34
CA GLY A 210 -14.25 -0.47 -3.63
C GLY A 210 -14.08 -1.75 -2.81
N ASN A 211 -13.47 -2.76 -3.42
CA ASN A 211 -13.12 -3.99 -2.73
C ASN A 211 -11.61 -4.05 -2.55
N ARG A 212 -11.13 -3.87 -1.31
CA ARG A 212 -9.70 -3.84 -0.98
C ARG A 212 -8.94 -5.07 -1.49
N PHE A 213 -9.59 -6.24 -1.45
CA PHE A 213 -9.03 -7.52 -1.88
C PHE A 213 -9.93 -8.13 -2.97
N PRO A 214 -9.62 -7.87 -4.26
CA PRO A 214 -10.43 -8.33 -5.37
C PRO A 214 -10.35 -9.85 -5.56
N GLU A 215 -11.31 -10.40 -6.30
CA GLU A 215 -11.23 -11.76 -6.81
C GLU A 215 -10.11 -11.88 -7.86
N LEU A 216 -9.41 -13.01 -7.83
CA LEU A 216 -8.24 -13.27 -8.67
C LEU A 216 -8.56 -14.28 -9.77
N ASP A 217 -8.05 -14.02 -10.97
CA ASP A 217 -8.06 -14.93 -12.11
C ASP A 217 -6.68 -15.61 -12.21
N GLU A 218 -6.62 -16.91 -11.92
CA GLU A 218 -5.37 -17.69 -11.86
C GLU A 218 -4.93 -18.15 -13.27
N ASP A 219 -4.69 -17.18 -14.15
CA ASP A 219 -4.35 -17.39 -15.57
C ASP A 219 -2.92 -17.89 -15.82
N GLU A 220 -2.05 -17.80 -14.82
CA GLU A 220 -0.71 -18.41 -14.81
C GLU A 220 -0.30 -18.86 -13.40
N PRO A 221 0.75 -19.69 -13.23
CA PRO A 221 1.22 -20.09 -11.91
C PRO A 221 1.61 -18.91 -11.02
N ARG A 222 1.23 -18.98 -9.74
CA ARG A 222 1.67 -18.03 -8.72
C ARG A 222 3.18 -18.09 -8.55
N ARG A 223 3.85 -16.93 -8.64
CA ARG A 223 5.29 -16.79 -8.34
C ARG A 223 5.54 -16.23 -6.94
N TYR A 224 4.59 -15.44 -6.44
CA TYR A 224 4.64 -14.78 -5.13
C TYR A 224 3.29 -14.89 -4.43
N TYR A 225 3.30 -15.08 -3.12
CA TYR A 225 2.09 -14.93 -2.31
C TYR A 225 1.78 -13.46 -2.05
N LEU A 226 0.51 -13.09 -2.23
CA LEU A 226 -0.01 -11.86 -1.67
C LEU A 226 -0.31 -12.03 -0.18
N CYS A 227 -0.34 -10.93 0.56
CA CYS A 227 -0.46 -10.91 2.02
C CYS A 227 -1.77 -11.54 2.55
N GLN A 228 -2.79 -11.68 1.70
CA GLN A 228 -4.07 -12.33 1.99
C GLN A 228 -4.14 -13.81 1.59
N GLU A 229 -3.08 -14.37 0.99
CA GLU A 229 -3.08 -15.70 0.37
C GLU A 229 -2.18 -16.72 1.07
N TYR A 230 -1.48 -16.33 2.15
CA TYR A 230 -0.49 -17.20 2.78
C TYR A 230 -1.07 -18.55 3.23
N PRO A 231 -0.35 -19.67 3.00
CA PRO A 231 -0.78 -20.97 3.50
C PRO A 231 -0.67 -20.99 5.03
N ALA A 232 -1.52 -21.81 5.67
CA ALA A 232 -1.41 -22.06 7.10
C ALA A 232 -0.03 -22.69 7.42
N ALA A 233 0.51 -22.38 8.60
CA ALA A 233 1.74 -23.01 9.06
C ALA A 233 1.57 -24.54 9.11
N GLN A 234 2.51 -25.26 8.50
CA GLN A 234 2.47 -26.72 8.62
C GLN A 234 2.77 -27.15 10.05
N PRO A 235 2.04 -28.14 10.58
CA PRO A 235 2.33 -28.69 11.90
C PRO A 235 3.75 -29.28 11.90
N PRO A 236 4.49 -29.21 13.02
CA PRO A 236 5.78 -29.87 13.11
C PRO A 236 5.58 -31.36 12.81
N CYS A 237 6.37 -31.90 11.88
CA CYS A 237 6.44 -33.35 11.67
C CYS A 237 6.76 -33.99 13.03
N LEU A 238 5.80 -34.70 13.60
CA LEU A 238 6.03 -35.57 14.75
C LEU A 238 7.07 -36.61 14.29
N ARG A 239 8.31 -36.45 14.76
CA ARG A 239 9.36 -37.46 14.64
C ARG A 239 9.36 -38.33 15.88
#